data_AF-A0A7S0D0J4-F1
#
_entry.id   AF-A0A7S0D0J4-F1
#
_cell.length_a   1.000
_cell.length_b   1.000
_cell.length_c   1.000
_cell.angle_alpha   90.00
_cell.angle_beta   90.00
_cell.angle_gamma   90.00
#
_symmetry.space_group_name_H-M   'P 1'
#
loop_
_entity.id
_entity.type
_entity.pdbx_description
1 polymer ?
#
loop_
_entity_poly.entity_id
_entity_poly.type
_entity_poly.pdbx_seq_one_letter_code
_entity_poly.pdbx_strand_id
1 'polypeptide(L)'
;EESREARELEATFAAHLHALGASGLWVCFENESVSCSSTRDTALATLSFWAAAHPSAVSRKAALQALFKIAQAWFPDAAKGMSSERVAGFCQFASDVIVNECCVGAVLRGDLDVRDAAGAAAVGEAVAFQRLALERLGPNFAAQLRDGVLTASLGLDPSLAAEYVAAVTSTAQTAHRDARAVVARCQKVVQGARPGMRRRPCKR
;
A
#
# COMPACT_ATOMS: atom_id res chain seq x y z
N GLU A 1 -4.73 24.57 -19.44
CA GLU A 1 -5.91 24.36 -18.58
C GLU A 1 -6.17 22.90 -18.24
N GLU A 2 -6.71 22.08 -19.15
CA GLU A 2 -7.27 20.75 -18.81
C GLU A 2 -6.31 19.80 -18.06
N SER A 3 -5.02 19.76 -18.44
CA SER A 3 -4.02 18.90 -17.77
C SER A 3 -3.59 19.41 -16.40
N ARG A 4 -3.75 20.71 -16.13
CA ARG A 4 -3.52 21.32 -14.82
C ARG A 4 -4.72 21.06 -13.91
N GLU A 5 -5.93 21.31 -14.42
CA GLU A 5 -7.18 21.06 -13.72
C GLU A 5 -7.34 19.60 -13.31
N ALA A 6 -7.01 18.66 -14.20
CA ALA A 6 -7.02 17.24 -13.88
C ALA A 6 -6.11 16.90 -12.68
N ARG A 7 -4.90 17.47 -12.62
CA ARG A 7 -3.96 17.25 -11.50
C ARG A 7 -4.46 17.87 -10.20
N GLU A 8 -5.07 19.05 -10.28
CA GLU A 8 -5.68 19.71 -9.12
C GLU A 8 -6.83 18.87 -8.57
N LEU A 9 -7.69 18.35 -9.44
CA LEU A 9 -8.79 17.44 -9.07
C LEU A 9 -8.27 16.14 -8.44
N GLU A 10 -7.22 15.52 -9.00
CA GLU A 10 -6.59 14.33 -8.42
C GLU A 10 -6.08 14.58 -7.01
N ALA A 11 -5.37 15.70 -6.81
CA ALA A 11 -4.84 16.09 -5.51
C ALA A 11 -5.97 16.35 -4.50
N THR A 12 -7.00 17.09 -4.90
CA THR A 12 -8.17 17.36 -4.06
C THR A 12 -8.92 16.08 -3.71
N PHE A 13 -9.09 15.16 -4.66
CA PHE A 13 -9.75 13.89 -4.44
C PHE A 13 -9.02 13.03 -3.39
N ALA A 14 -7.71 12.81 -3.57
CA ALA A 14 -6.92 12.03 -2.61
C ALA A 14 -6.89 12.69 -1.22
N ALA A 15 -6.75 14.03 -1.16
CA ALA A 15 -6.79 14.77 0.09
C ALA A 15 -8.14 14.66 0.79
N HIS A 16 -9.25 14.73 0.04
CA HIS A 16 -10.59 14.59 0.59
C HIS A 16 -10.83 13.19 1.17
N LEU A 17 -10.46 12.14 0.43
CA LEU A 17 -10.57 10.76 0.93
C LEU A 17 -9.70 10.49 2.16
N HIS A 18 -8.50 11.07 2.20
CA HIS A 18 -7.66 11.04 3.39
C HIS A 18 -8.32 11.77 4.57
N ALA A 19 -8.90 12.95 4.34
CA ALA A 19 -9.57 13.74 5.37
C ALA A 19 -10.81 13.02 5.94
N LEU A 20 -11.62 12.36 5.10
CA LEU A 20 -12.73 11.53 5.56
C LEU A 20 -12.26 10.49 6.58
N GLY A 21 -11.14 9.82 6.30
CA GLY A 21 -10.61 8.83 7.23
C GLY A 21 -9.94 9.42 8.46
N ALA A 22 -9.28 10.56 8.34
CA ALA A 22 -8.78 11.30 9.50
C ALA A 22 -9.89 11.75 10.45
N SER A 23 -11.08 12.06 9.90
CA SER A 23 -12.28 12.43 10.65
C SER A 23 -13.15 11.25 11.08
N GLY A 24 -12.76 10.00 10.78
CA GLY A 24 -13.53 8.81 11.13
C GLY A 24 -14.83 8.62 10.34
N LEU A 25 -14.99 9.31 9.21
CA LEU A 25 -16.23 9.33 8.42
C LEU A 25 -16.33 8.18 7.40
N TRP A 26 -15.31 7.32 7.29
CA TRP A 26 -15.40 6.11 6.46
C TRP A 26 -16.47 5.12 6.92
N VAL A 27 -16.96 5.26 8.16
CA VAL A 27 -18.13 4.53 8.68
C VAL A 27 -19.38 4.73 7.81
N CYS A 28 -19.53 5.91 7.18
CA CYS A 28 -20.67 6.21 6.30
C CYS A 28 -20.70 5.37 5.02
N PHE A 29 -19.58 4.74 4.65
CA PHE A 29 -19.43 3.89 3.47
C PHE A 29 -19.42 2.39 3.80
N GLU A 30 -19.73 2.00 5.04
CA GLU A 30 -19.86 0.60 5.44
C GLU A 30 -21.17 -0.02 4.96
N ASN A 31 -22.21 0.80 4.74
CA ASN A 31 -23.52 0.35 4.30
C ASN A 31 -23.47 -0.27 2.88
N GLU A 32 -24.19 -1.37 2.69
CA GLU A 32 -24.29 -2.12 1.43
C GLU A 32 -25.28 -1.53 0.41
N SER A 33 -25.88 -0.36 0.68
CA SER A 33 -26.70 0.31 -0.32
C SER A 33 -25.93 0.48 -1.64
N VAL A 34 -26.63 0.30 -2.77
CA VAL A 34 -26.00 0.28 -4.11
C VAL A 34 -25.20 1.56 -4.40
N SER A 35 -25.68 2.71 -3.92
CA SER A 35 -24.99 4.00 -4.08
C SER A 35 -23.70 4.08 -3.23
N CYS A 36 -23.76 3.66 -1.97
CA CYS A 36 -22.59 3.65 -1.08
C CYS A 36 -21.52 2.67 -1.55
N SER A 37 -21.92 1.45 -1.91
CA SER A 37 -21.00 0.41 -2.40
C SER A 37 -20.32 0.82 -3.70
N SER A 38 -21.07 1.29 -4.70
CA SER A 38 -20.46 1.75 -5.98
C SER A 38 -19.50 2.93 -5.79
N THR A 39 -19.84 3.89 -4.94
CA THR A 39 -18.95 5.03 -4.61
C THR A 39 -17.67 4.55 -3.92
N ARG A 40 -17.82 3.67 -2.92
CA ARG A 40 -16.70 3.06 -2.20
C ARG A 40 -15.78 2.29 -3.15
N ASP A 41 -16.33 1.42 -3.97
CA ASP A 41 -15.55 0.55 -4.84
C ASP A 41 -14.81 1.36 -5.91
N THR A 42 -15.45 2.42 -6.43
CA THR A 42 -14.82 3.38 -7.34
C THR A 42 -13.67 4.13 -6.66
N ALA A 43 -13.85 4.58 -5.42
CA ALA A 43 -12.81 5.25 -4.65
C ALA A 43 -11.62 4.31 -4.38
N LEU A 44 -11.86 3.08 -3.95
CA LEU A 44 -10.83 2.06 -3.74
C LEU A 44 -10.09 1.72 -5.04
N ALA A 45 -10.79 1.49 -6.13
CA ALA A 45 -10.19 1.19 -7.43
C ALA A 45 -9.31 2.36 -7.93
N THR A 46 -9.80 3.59 -7.79
CA THR A 46 -9.06 4.80 -8.20
C THR A 46 -7.80 4.97 -7.38
N LEU A 47 -7.89 4.88 -6.06
CA LEU A 47 -6.75 5.02 -5.16
C LEU A 47 -5.71 3.91 -5.37
N SER A 48 -6.13 2.65 -5.49
CA SER A 48 -5.23 1.53 -5.74
C SER A 48 -4.54 1.66 -7.11
N PHE A 49 -5.27 2.07 -8.15
CA PHE A 49 -4.68 2.35 -9.45
C PHE A 49 -3.63 3.45 -9.35
N TRP A 50 -3.93 4.57 -8.67
CA TRP A 50 -2.95 5.64 -8.49
C TRP A 50 -1.74 5.17 -7.71
N ALA A 51 -1.92 4.51 -6.56
CA ALA A 51 -0.83 4.00 -5.73
C ALA A 51 0.11 3.07 -6.52
N ALA A 52 -0.43 2.17 -7.35
CA ALA A 52 0.35 1.22 -8.13
C ALA A 52 1.05 1.82 -9.37
N ALA A 53 0.46 2.86 -9.97
CA ALA A 53 0.77 3.19 -11.36
C ALA A 53 0.92 4.68 -11.71
N HIS A 54 0.54 5.60 -10.84
CA HIS A 54 0.52 7.01 -11.18
C HIS A 54 1.93 7.53 -11.57
N PRO A 55 2.09 8.39 -12.59
CA PRO A 55 3.41 8.87 -12.99
C PRO A 55 4.09 9.76 -11.94
N SER A 56 3.33 10.40 -11.03
CA SER A 56 3.87 11.18 -9.91
C SER A 56 3.96 10.35 -8.64
N ALA A 57 5.16 10.29 -8.04
CA ALA A 57 5.38 9.67 -6.74
C ALA A 57 4.61 10.38 -5.61
N VAL A 58 4.36 11.69 -5.73
CA VAL A 58 3.56 12.45 -4.77
C VAL A 58 2.12 11.98 -4.77
N SER A 59 1.52 11.75 -5.95
CA SER A 59 0.15 11.22 -6.02
C SER A 59 0.07 9.78 -5.53
N ARG A 60 1.09 8.94 -5.80
CA ARG A 60 1.16 7.57 -5.23
C ARG A 60 1.18 7.61 -3.71
N LYS A 61 2.00 8.49 -3.14
CA LYS A 61 2.07 8.73 -1.70
C LYS A 61 0.71 9.14 -1.14
N ALA A 62 0.07 10.15 -1.73
CA ALA A 62 -1.25 10.63 -1.28
C ALA A 62 -2.31 9.53 -1.35
N ALA A 63 -2.29 8.71 -2.40
CA ALA A 63 -3.20 7.56 -2.54
C ALA A 63 -2.95 6.51 -1.45
N LEU A 64 -1.70 6.16 -1.17
CA LEU A 64 -1.34 5.25 -0.08
C LEU A 64 -1.75 5.79 1.30
N GLN A 65 -1.62 7.09 1.54
CA GLN A 65 -2.08 7.72 2.78
C GLN A 65 -3.61 7.61 2.94
N ALA A 66 -4.37 7.85 1.88
CA ALA A 66 -5.82 7.69 1.90
C ALA A 66 -6.22 6.22 2.15
N LEU A 67 -5.60 5.28 1.41
CA LEU A 67 -5.81 3.84 1.61
C LEU A 67 -5.46 3.39 3.04
N PHE A 68 -4.37 3.92 3.61
CA PHE A 68 -3.99 3.64 4.99
C PHE A 68 -5.09 4.06 5.97
N LYS A 69 -5.67 5.25 5.80
CA LYS A 69 -6.78 5.71 6.65
C LYS A 69 -8.04 4.86 6.51
N ILE A 70 -8.34 4.40 5.30
CA ILE A 70 -9.42 3.44 5.06
C ILE A 70 -9.14 2.12 5.79
N ALA A 71 -7.93 1.59 5.67
CA ALA A 71 -7.53 0.35 6.31
C ALA A 71 -7.60 0.43 7.85
N GLN A 72 -7.22 1.57 8.44
CA GLN A 72 -7.38 1.80 9.88
C GLN A 72 -8.84 1.77 10.35
N ALA A 73 -9.79 2.09 9.47
CA ALA A 73 -11.21 2.06 9.78
C ALA A 73 -11.80 0.67 9.58
N TRP A 74 -11.37 -0.08 8.55
CA TRP A 74 -12.08 -1.28 8.11
C TRP A 74 -11.40 -2.60 8.40
N PHE A 75 -10.10 -2.63 8.71
CA PHE A 75 -9.49 -3.86 9.19
C PHE A 75 -10.04 -4.26 10.57
N PRO A 76 -10.00 -5.58 10.88
CA PRO A 76 -10.19 -6.05 12.24
C PRO A 76 -9.24 -5.34 13.22
N ASP A 77 -9.78 -4.97 14.37
CA ASP A 77 -9.07 -4.28 15.43
C ASP A 77 -9.56 -4.78 16.78
N ALA A 78 -8.91 -5.82 17.30
CA ALA A 78 -9.24 -6.40 18.60
C ALA A 78 -9.15 -5.38 19.74
N ALA A 79 -8.24 -4.40 19.67
CA ALA A 79 -8.12 -3.35 20.68
C ALA A 79 -9.34 -2.40 20.70
N LYS A 80 -10.10 -2.34 19.59
CA LYS A 80 -11.38 -1.61 19.48
C LYS A 80 -12.60 -2.52 19.53
N GLY A 81 -12.43 -3.81 19.86
CA GLY A 81 -13.52 -4.79 19.88
C GLY A 81 -14.05 -5.19 18.50
N MET A 82 -13.30 -4.93 17.42
CA MET A 82 -13.67 -5.30 16.06
C MET A 82 -13.03 -6.65 15.69
N SER A 83 -13.81 -7.73 15.77
CA SER A 83 -13.35 -9.09 15.48
C SER A 83 -13.34 -9.45 13.99
N SER A 84 -14.03 -8.66 13.16
CA SER A 84 -14.14 -8.86 11.72
C SER A 84 -13.96 -7.53 10.99
N GLU A 85 -13.76 -7.62 9.68
CA GLU A 85 -13.71 -6.44 8.82
C GLU A 85 -15.05 -5.70 8.79
N ARG A 86 -14.99 -4.38 8.63
CA ARG A 86 -16.19 -3.53 8.60
C ARG A 86 -16.90 -3.53 7.25
N VAL A 87 -16.17 -3.90 6.20
CA VAL A 87 -16.66 -3.98 4.82
C VAL A 87 -16.30 -5.36 4.30
N ALA A 88 -17.30 -6.14 3.91
CA ALA A 88 -17.10 -7.50 3.40
C ALA A 88 -16.16 -7.50 2.18
N GLY A 89 -15.16 -8.38 2.21
CA GLY A 89 -14.15 -8.54 1.16
C GLY A 89 -13.01 -7.52 1.19
N PHE A 90 -13.01 -6.55 2.11
CA PHE A 90 -11.97 -5.52 2.15
C PHE A 90 -10.59 -6.08 2.48
N CYS A 91 -10.48 -7.04 3.40
CA CYS A 91 -9.22 -7.70 3.74
C CYS A 91 -8.61 -8.42 2.53
N GLN A 92 -9.45 -9.11 1.76
CA GLN A 92 -9.02 -9.79 0.54
C GLN A 92 -8.54 -8.77 -0.50
N PHE A 93 -9.33 -7.72 -0.75
CA PHE A 93 -8.93 -6.63 -1.65
C PHE A 93 -7.62 -5.95 -1.22
N ALA A 94 -7.48 -5.66 0.08
CA ALA A 94 -6.29 -5.03 0.61
C ALA A 94 -5.05 -5.92 0.48
N SER A 95 -5.19 -7.22 0.68
CA SER A 95 -4.12 -8.20 0.45
C SER A 95 -3.74 -8.25 -1.03
N ASP A 96 -4.70 -8.57 -1.90
CA ASP A 96 -4.44 -8.89 -3.30
C ASP A 96 -4.06 -7.67 -4.14
N VAL A 97 -4.62 -6.50 -3.83
CA VAL A 97 -4.45 -5.30 -4.63
C VAL A 97 -3.53 -4.31 -3.95
N ILE A 98 -3.82 -3.92 -2.70
CA ILE A 98 -3.05 -2.85 -2.06
C ILE A 98 -1.66 -3.34 -1.68
N VAL A 99 -1.57 -4.44 -0.92
CA VAL A 99 -0.29 -4.96 -0.48
C VAL A 99 0.52 -5.50 -1.65
N ASN A 100 -0.06 -6.43 -2.42
CA ASN A 100 0.70 -7.14 -3.44
C ASN A 100 1.10 -6.23 -4.61
N GLU A 101 0.18 -5.42 -5.15
CA GLU A 101 0.50 -4.58 -6.31
C GLU A 101 1.07 -3.22 -5.93
N CYS A 102 0.47 -2.52 -4.96
CA CYS A 102 0.85 -1.14 -4.64
C CYS A 102 2.08 -1.09 -3.72
N CYS A 103 2.09 -1.88 -2.64
CA CYS A 103 3.12 -1.77 -1.61
C CYS A 103 4.35 -2.65 -1.86
N VAL A 104 4.18 -3.80 -2.49
CA VAL A 104 5.26 -4.77 -2.73
C VAL A 104 5.68 -4.73 -4.20
N GLY A 105 4.75 -5.00 -5.12
CA GLY A 105 4.99 -5.08 -6.55
C GLY A 105 5.60 -3.80 -7.10
N ALA A 106 4.91 -2.66 -7.03
CA ALA A 106 5.41 -1.40 -7.55
C ALA A 106 6.76 -0.98 -6.94
N VAL A 107 6.95 -1.26 -5.65
CA VAL A 107 8.21 -0.94 -4.94
C VAL A 107 9.35 -1.84 -5.41
N LEU A 108 9.19 -3.16 -5.42
CA LEU A 108 10.26 -4.11 -5.74
C LEU A 108 10.56 -4.19 -7.25
N ARG A 109 9.59 -3.91 -8.12
CA ARG A 109 9.83 -3.62 -9.55
C ARG A 109 10.69 -2.36 -9.73
N GLY A 110 10.65 -1.46 -8.75
CA GLY A 110 11.27 -0.13 -8.74
C GLY A 110 10.62 0.83 -9.70
N ASP A 111 9.29 0.80 -9.72
CA ASP A 111 8.46 1.86 -10.27
C ASP A 111 8.60 3.16 -9.42
N LEU A 112 9.01 3.03 -8.15
CA LEU A 112 9.39 4.10 -7.22
C LEU A 112 10.91 4.11 -6.98
N ASP A 113 11.59 5.23 -7.30
CA ASP A 113 13.03 5.39 -7.01
C ASP A 113 13.23 5.75 -5.53
N VAL A 114 13.77 4.81 -4.76
CA VAL A 114 14.04 4.99 -3.32
C VAL A 114 15.11 6.05 -3.01
N ARG A 115 15.87 6.48 -4.03
CA ARG A 115 16.90 7.53 -3.92
C ARG A 115 16.32 8.92 -4.15
N ASP A 116 15.19 9.01 -4.82
CA ASP A 116 14.44 10.26 -4.97
C ASP A 116 13.63 10.52 -3.69
N ALA A 117 13.52 11.78 -3.25
CA ALA A 117 12.86 12.12 -1.99
C ALA A 117 11.34 11.82 -2.03
N ALA A 118 10.67 12.05 -3.16
CA ALA A 118 9.25 11.76 -3.30
C ALA A 118 9.01 10.25 -3.41
N GLY A 119 9.85 9.54 -4.15
CA GLY A 119 9.83 8.07 -4.23
C GLY A 119 10.07 7.41 -2.87
N ALA A 120 11.09 7.88 -2.15
CA ALA A 120 11.39 7.52 -0.76
C ALA A 120 10.19 7.70 0.18
N ALA A 121 9.49 8.82 0.08
CA ALA A 121 8.33 9.11 0.91
C ALA A 121 7.15 8.17 0.58
N ALA A 122 6.87 7.92 -0.70
CA ALA A 122 5.83 6.97 -1.12
C ALA A 122 6.13 5.54 -0.63
N VAL A 123 7.40 5.10 -0.68
CA VAL A 123 7.82 3.81 -0.11
C VAL A 123 7.62 3.77 1.40
N GLY A 124 7.82 4.89 2.10
CA GLY A 124 7.51 5.01 3.52
C GLY A 124 6.04 4.69 3.84
N GLU A 125 5.11 5.26 3.05
CA GLU A 125 3.67 4.99 3.21
C GLU A 125 3.31 3.54 2.84
N ALA A 126 3.95 2.97 1.81
CA ALA A 126 3.77 1.56 1.47
C ALA A 126 4.21 0.62 2.60
N VAL A 127 5.32 0.92 3.27
CA VAL A 127 5.79 0.16 4.45
C VAL A 127 4.83 0.35 5.63
N ALA A 128 4.31 1.55 5.85
CA ALA A 128 3.33 1.81 6.90
C ALA A 128 2.04 1.00 6.69
N PHE A 129 1.54 0.94 5.46
CA PHE A 129 0.37 0.11 5.12
C PHE A 129 0.64 -1.37 5.35
N GLN A 130 1.78 -1.88 4.89
CA GLN A 130 2.14 -3.29 5.10
C GLN A 130 2.24 -3.64 6.59
N ARG A 131 2.83 -2.76 7.39
CA ARG A 131 2.91 -2.95 8.85
C ARG A 131 1.51 -3.07 9.46
N LEU A 132 0.61 -2.16 9.10
CA LEU A 132 -0.78 -2.22 9.56
C LEU A 132 -1.45 -3.54 9.13
N ALA A 133 -1.31 -3.94 7.87
CA ALA A 133 -1.90 -5.19 7.38
C ALA A 133 -1.34 -6.42 8.12
N LEU A 134 -0.03 -6.48 8.34
CA LEU A 134 0.62 -7.58 9.09
C LEU A 134 0.16 -7.63 10.55
N GLU A 135 0.00 -6.47 11.18
CA GLU A 135 -0.55 -6.37 12.53
C GLU A 135 -2.01 -6.84 12.61
N ARG A 136 -2.85 -6.43 11.64
CA ARG A 136 -4.31 -6.65 11.71
C ARG A 136 -4.76 -7.99 11.16
N LEU A 137 -4.11 -8.49 10.11
CA LEU A 137 -4.48 -9.75 9.43
C LEU A 137 -3.70 -10.96 9.99
N GLY A 138 -2.62 -10.71 10.74
CA GLY A 138 -1.94 -11.71 11.54
C GLY A 138 -1.04 -12.68 10.75
N PRO A 139 -0.65 -13.81 11.37
CA PRO A 139 0.45 -14.66 10.90
C PRO A 139 0.16 -15.40 9.59
N ASN A 140 -1.10 -15.75 9.32
CA ASN A 140 -1.47 -16.41 8.06
C ASN A 140 -1.21 -15.49 6.86
N PHE A 141 -1.58 -14.22 7.00
CA PHE A 141 -1.29 -13.21 5.99
C PHE A 141 0.22 -12.96 5.86
N ALA A 142 0.96 -12.93 6.97
CA ALA A 142 2.42 -12.81 6.93
C ALA A 142 3.09 -13.96 6.15
N ALA A 143 2.61 -15.20 6.35
CA ALA A 143 3.07 -16.36 5.58
C ALA A 143 2.71 -16.25 4.10
N GLN A 144 1.48 -15.84 3.76
CA GLN A 144 1.06 -15.61 2.38
C GLN A 144 1.94 -14.57 1.68
N LEU A 145 2.23 -13.45 2.35
CA LEU A 145 3.10 -12.40 1.83
C LEU A 145 4.52 -12.92 1.59
N ARG A 146 5.10 -13.64 2.56
CA ARG A 146 6.46 -14.19 2.48
C ARG A 146 6.59 -15.25 1.39
N ASP A 147 5.73 -16.27 1.43
CA ASP A 147 5.91 -17.47 0.62
C ASP A 147 5.27 -17.30 -0.77
N GLY A 148 4.09 -16.67 -0.85
CA GLY A 148 3.38 -16.46 -2.11
C GLY A 148 3.91 -15.27 -2.92
N VAL A 149 4.05 -14.12 -2.29
CA VAL A 149 4.35 -12.87 -3.02
C VAL A 149 5.85 -12.68 -3.15
N LEU A 150 6.57 -12.61 -2.03
CA LEU A 150 8.01 -12.32 -2.02
C LEU A 150 8.81 -13.47 -2.64
N THR A 151 8.54 -14.70 -2.24
CA THR A 151 9.28 -15.87 -2.72
C THR A 151 8.76 -16.37 -4.06
N ALA A 152 7.52 -16.87 -4.14
CA ALA A 152 7.03 -17.51 -5.37
C ALA A 152 6.83 -16.53 -6.54
N SER A 153 6.26 -15.35 -6.29
CA SER A 153 5.96 -14.40 -7.39
C SER A 153 7.17 -13.55 -7.79
N LEU A 154 7.92 -13.04 -6.80
CA LEU A 154 9.04 -12.12 -7.03
C LEU A 154 10.42 -12.78 -7.01
N GLY A 155 10.51 -14.05 -6.61
CA GLY A 155 11.75 -14.83 -6.68
C GLY A 155 12.79 -14.42 -5.64
N LEU A 156 12.40 -13.84 -4.50
CA LEU A 156 13.32 -13.58 -3.40
C LEU A 156 13.70 -14.90 -2.72
N ASP A 157 14.94 -14.96 -2.23
CA ASP A 157 15.38 -16.05 -1.36
C ASP A 157 14.52 -16.07 -0.07
N PRO A 158 14.12 -17.25 0.45
CA PRO A 158 13.28 -17.36 1.64
C PRO A 158 13.84 -16.64 2.87
N SER A 159 15.16 -16.61 3.06
CA SER A 159 15.79 -15.91 4.19
C SER A 159 15.65 -14.39 4.06
N LEU A 160 15.79 -13.87 2.83
CA LEU A 160 15.62 -12.45 2.54
C LEU A 160 14.14 -12.03 2.59
N ALA A 161 13.23 -12.90 2.17
CA ALA A 161 11.79 -12.69 2.32
C ALA A 161 11.37 -12.65 3.80
N ALA A 162 11.94 -13.52 4.64
CA ALA A 162 11.72 -13.48 6.08
C ALA A 162 12.30 -12.20 6.72
N GLU A 163 13.50 -11.77 6.31
CA GLU A 163 14.11 -10.51 6.74
C GLU A 163 13.24 -9.31 6.35
N TYR A 164 12.67 -9.31 5.15
CA TYR A 164 11.76 -8.27 4.69
C TYR A 164 10.56 -8.12 5.62
N VAL A 165 9.84 -9.22 5.89
CA VAL A 165 8.66 -9.19 6.78
C VAL A 165 9.06 -8.73 8.18
N ALA A 166 10.14 -9.26 8.73
CA ALA A 166 10.64 -8.88 10.06
C ALA A 166 10.99 -7.39 10.15
N ALA A 167 11.64 -6.83 9.11
CA ALA A 167 12.00 -5.42 9.06
C ALA A 167 10.76 -4.51 9.00
N VAL A 168 9.76 -4.89 8.20
CA VAL A 168 8.48 -4.14 8.10
C VAL A 168 7.74 -4.13 9.43
N THR A 169 7.70 -5.25 10.15
CA THR A 169 7.00 -5.39 11.44
C THR A 169 7.80 -4.89 12.65
N SER A 170 9.06 -4.52 12.48
CA SER A 170 9.91 -4.10 13.60
C SER A 170 9.33 -2.86 14.31
N THR A 171 9.34 -2.91 15.64
CA THR A 171 8.91 -1.81 16.52
C THR A 171 10.09 -1.02 17.10
N ALA A 172 11.32 -1.33 16.67
CA ALA A 172 12.52 -0.62 17.09
C ALA A 172 12.46 0.87 16.70
N GLN A 173 13.17 1.72 17.44
CA GLN A 173 13.26 3.16 17.15
C GLN A 173 13.80 3.44 15.72
N THR A 174 14.63 2.55 15.18
CA THR A 174 15.20 2.62 13.82
C THR A 174 14.36 1.93 12.76
N ALA A 175 13.20 1.34 13.12
CA ALA A 175 12.48 0.41 12.26
C ALA A 175 12.09 0.99 10.89
N HIS A 176 11.75 2.27 10.80
CA HIS A 176 11.45 2.91 9.51
C HIS A 176 12.67 2.97 8.59
N ARG A 177 13.86 3.24 9.14
CA ARG A 177 15.11 3.26 8.39
C ARG A 177 15.52 1.85 7.97
N ASP A 178 15.39 0.90 8.89
CA ASP A 178 15.79 -0.50 8.67
C ASP A 178 14.89 -1.17 7.63
N ALA A 179 13.56 -0.99 7.74
CA ALA A 179 12.61 -1.46 6.74
C ALA A 179 12.93 -0.91 5.34
N ARG A 180 13.19 0.40 5.22
CA ARG A 180 13.56 1.00 3.93
C ARG A 180 14.88 0.47 3.38
N ALA A 181 15.87 0.20 4.24
CA ALA A 181 17.13 -0.38 3.82
C ALA A 181 16.93 -1.82 3.28
N VAL A 182 16.15 -2.64 3.98
CA VAL A 182 15.84 -4.01 3.55
C VAL A 182 15.04 -4.01 2.25
N VAL A 183 14.03 -3.15 2.14
CA VAL A 183 13.24 -2.95 0.91
C VAL A 183 14.14 -2.56 -0.27
N ALA A 184 15.07 -1.64 -0.07
CA ALA A 184 16.00 -1.22 -1.13
C ALA A 184 16.95 -2.35 -1.56
N ARG A 185 17.39 -3.21 -0.62
CA ARG A 185 18.17 -4.41 -0.97
C ARG A 185 17.33 -5.42 -1.77
N CYS A 186 16.11 -5.70 -1.32
CA CYS A 186 15.19 -6.60 -2.03
C CYS A 186 14.89 -6.09 -3.44
N GLN A 187 14.67 -4.78 -3.59
CA GLN A 187 14.46 -4.14 -4.90
C GLN A 187 15.64 -4.39 -5.84
N LYS A 188 16.88 -4.24 -5.36
CA LYS A 188 18.08 -4.53 -6.17
C LYS A 188 18.16 -5.99 -6.61
N VAL A 189 17.85 -6.92 -5.71
CA VAL A 189 17.84 -8.37 -6.02
C VAL A 189 16.80 -8.68 -7.09
N VAL A 190 15.56 -8.22 -6.90
CA VAL A 190 14.45 -8.45 -7.83
C VAL A 190 14.74 -7.84 -9.21
N GLN A 191 15.24 -6.60 -9.27
CA GLN A 191 15.61 -5.95 -10.53
C GLN A 191 16.81 -6.62 -11.23
N GLY A 192 17.79 -7.10 -10.45
CA GLY A 192 18.95 -7.82 -11.00
C GLY A 192 18.57 -9.17 -11.59
N ALA A 193 17.65 -9.90 -10.96
CA ALA A 193 17.16 -11.19 -11.44
C ALA A 193 16.25 -11.07 -12.68
N ARG A 194 15.56 -9.93 -12.84
CA ARG A 194 14.63 -9.69 -13.94
C ARG A 194 14.83 -8.28 -14.52
N PRO A 195 15.87 -8.08 -15.37
CA PRO A 195 16.11 -6.81 -16.05
C PRO A 195 14.87 -6.40 -16.86
N GLY A 196 14.43 -5.15 -16.75
CA GLY A 196 13.26 -4.64 -17.47
C GLY A 196 11.91 -4.87 -16.77
N MET A 197 11.89 -5.33 -15.51
CA MET A 197 10.65 -5.53 -14.75
C MET A 197 9.88 -4.23 -14.44
N ARG A 198 10.52 -3.05 -14.54
CA ARG A 198 9.83 -1.76 -14.36
C ARG A 198 8.69 -1.67 -15.35
N ARG A 199 7.46 -1.55 -14.85
CA ARG A 199 6.27 -1.48 -15.70
C ARG A 199 5.76 -0.06 -15.82
N ARG A 200 5.83 0.71 -14.74
CA ARG A 200 5.20 2.03 -14.63
C ARG A 200 6.08 2.97 -13.82
N PRO A 201 7.28 3.33 -14.29
CA PRO A 201 8.17 4.19 -13.53
C PRO A 201 7.56 5.59 -13.36
N CYS A 202 7.75 6.18 -12.18
CA CYS A 202 7.43 7.59 -11.98
C CYS A 202 8.26 8.47 -12.93
N LYS A 203 7.62 9.50 -13.48
CA LYS A 203 8.30 10.58 -14.21
C LYS A 203 8.90 11.53 -13.18
N ARG A 204 10.15 11.93 -13.40
CA ARG A 204 10.78 13.01 -12.62
C ARG A 204 10.15 14.35 -12.98
#